data_AF-A0A376B2D9-F1
#
_entry.id   AF-A0A376B2D9-F1
#
_cell.length_a   1.000
_cell.length_b   1.000
_cell.length_c   1.000
_cell.angle_alpha   90.00
_cell.angle_beta   90.00
_cell.angle_gamma   90.00
#
_symmetry.space_group_name_H-M   'P 1'
#
loop_
_entity.id
_entity.type
_entity.pdbx_description
1 polymer ?
#
loop_
_entity_poly.entity_id
_entity_poly.type
_entity_poly.pdbx_seq_one_letter_code
_entity_poly.pdbx_strand_id
1 'polypeptide(L)'
;MFSIITLLSLYLSFHITTVKSDDTATTSEDDSQSSSTASASATATISTKEQEFMNSLEGTWSSKSHQVFTGSGFYDPVDELIFEPSLPGISYSFTADGHFEQALYRVTSNPKKPACPIAVITFQHGSYEVLDNGTVILNPIEIDGRQLVSDPCNDNGTSSYTRFNSTTVFKWFTVELNTYHGIQELQLYQYDWSALQPLYLVYKPPLMLPTITLNPVSEGTQSVTVSSKKKKRDSFIGNNLNVRERVRRYLENKHKTNAKKLINKNELFDSSYLWWIASLCICVGSVLFLSA
;
A
#
# COMPACT_ATOMS: atom_id res chain seq x y z
N MET A 1 22.75 -10.59 62.58
CA MET A 1 23.23 -9.81 61.42
C MET A 1 22.01 -9.09 60.83
N PHE A 2 21.41 -8.13 61.57
CA PHE A 2 21.54 -6.66 61.38
C PHE A 2 21.45 -6.27 59.89
N SER A 3 20.30 -5.86 59.32
CA SER A 3 19.36 -4.76 59.62
C SER A 3 19.84 -3.39 59.12
N ILE A 4 18.89 -2.68 58.48
CA ILE A 4 18.77 -1.22 58.31
C ILE A 4 19.24 -0.58 56.99
N ILE A 5 18.21 -0.27 56.20
CA ILE A 5 17.97 0.87 55.31
C ILE A 5 18.57 2.18 55.86
N THR A 6 19.36 2.89 55.05
CA THR A 6 19.60 4.32 55.24
C THR A 6 19.59 5.07 53.91
N LEU A 7 18.60 5.96 53.80
CA LEU A 7 18.60 7.11 52.90
C LEU A 7 19.79 8.03 53.21
N LEU A 8 20.39 8.63 52.19
CA LEU A 8 21.01 9.94 52.35
C LEU A 8 20.90 10.75 51.04
N SER A 9 20.06 11.78 51.09
CA SER A 9 20.06 12.90 50.15
C SER A 9 21.31 13.73 50.36
N LEU A 10 21.96 14.17 49.28
CA LEU A 10 22.82 15.35 49.32
C LEU A 10 22.47 16.28 48.16
N TYR A 11 21.89 17.40 48.57
CA TYR A 11 21.70 18.63 47.84
C TYR A 11 23.05 19.12 47.28
N LEU A 12 23.05 19.56 46.02
CA LEU A 12 24.08 20.46 45.49
C LEU A 12 23.41 21.78 45.11
N SER A 13 23.54 22.77 45.99
CA SER A 13 23.22 24.17 45.73
C SER A 13 24.32 24.79 44.87
N PHE A 14 23.96 25.33 43.71
CA PHE A 14 24.76 26.34 43.02
C PHE A 14 24.02 27.67 43.09
N HIS A 15 24.58 28.59 43.87
CA HIS A 15 24.29 30.01 43.84
C HIS A 15 24.97 30.63 42.61
N ILE A 16 24.19 31.28 41.74
CA ILE A 16 24.71 32.34 40.88
C ILE A 16 23.84 33.58 41.09
N THR A 17 24.55 34.64 41.41
CA THR A 17 24.09 35.98 41.77
C THR A 17 23.46 36.74 40.61
N THR A 18 22.53 37.60 41.01
CA THR A 18 21.74 38.58 40.29
C THR A 18 22.52 39.51 39.36
N VAL A 19 21.95 39.80 38.19
CA VAL A 19 22.16 41.07 37.47
C VAL A 19 20.80 41.75 37.35
N LYS A 20 20.75 42.99 37.86
CA LYS A 20 19.61 43.90 37.88
C LYS A 20 19.78 44.89 36.71
N SER A 21 18.73 45.09 35.93
CA SER A 21 18.58 46.28 35.07
C SER A 21 17.11 46.71 35.13
N ASP A 22 16.88 47.78 35.90
CA ASP A 22 15.67 48.60 35.79
C ASP A 22 15.81 49.44 34.51
N ASP A 23 14.75 49.60 33.73
CA ASP A 23 14.11 50.92 33.58
C ASP A 23 12.94 50.94 32.56
N THR A 24 11.83 51.44 33.09
CA THR A 24 10.91 52.43 32.49
C THR A 24 9.85 51.96 31.48
N ALA A 25 8.61 52.00 31.97
CA ALA A 25 7.37 52.01 31.21
C ALA A 25 7.16 53.34 30.45
N THR A 26 6.58 53.27 29.26
CA THR A 26 5.75 54.36 28.71
C THR A 26 4.60 53.76 27.89
N THR A 27 3.42 54.27 28.19
CA THR A 27 2.09 54.02 27.64
C THR A 27 1.95 54.38 26.16
N SER A 28 1.18 53.58 25.41
CA SER A 28 0.18 54.09 24.46
C SER A 28 -0.81 52.98 24.10
N GLU A 29 -2.08 53.32 24.21
CA GLU A 29 -3.26 52.59 23.75
C GLU A 29 -3.32 52.64 22.22
N ASP A 30 -3.81 51.58 21.57
CA ASP A 30 -4.89 51.71 20.59
C ASP A 30 -5.52 50.37 20.22
N ASP A 31 -6.84 50.43 20.09
CA ASP A 31 -7.83 49.37 19.90
C ASP A 31 -7.68 48.54 18.62
N SER A 32 -8.12 47.27 18.69
CA SER A 32 -9.12 46.68 17.78
C SER A 32 -9.29 45.18 18.01
N GLN A 33 -10.40 44.81 18.64
CA GLN A 33 -10.93 43.44 18.67
C GLN A 33 -11.40 43.01 17.26
N SER A 34 -11.09 41.77 16.87
CA SER A 34 -12.06 40.98 16.11
C SER A 34 -11.94 39.51 16.50
N SER A 35 -13.00 39.03 17.14
CA SER A 35 -13.28 37.63 17.42
C SER A 35 -13.93 37.02 16.18
N SER A 36 -13.31 35.98 15.62
CA SER A 36 -14.02 35.05 14.74
C SER A 36 -13.71 33.63 15.18
N THR A 37 -14.67 33.05 15.87
CA THR A 37 -14.80 31.63 16.18
C THR A 37 -14.85 30.85 14.86
N ALA A 38 -13.74 30.24 14.48
CA ALA A 38 -13.69 29.27 13.39
C ALA A 38 -13.47 27.88 13.98
N SER A 39 -14.39 26.97 13.66
CA SER A 39 -14.34 25.57 14.09
C SER A 39 -13.02 24.93 13.65
N ALA A 40 -12.23 24.47 14.61
CA ALA A 40 -11.02 23.70 14.36
C ALA A 40 -11.41 22.35 13.74
N SER A 41 -11.36 22.29 12.41
CA SER A 41 -11.08 21.02 11.72
C SER A 41 -9.65 20.65 12.10
N ALA A 42 -9.48 19.51 12.78
CA ALA A 42 -8.18 19.00 13.19
C ALA A 42 -7.34 18.68 11.94
N THR A 43 -6.62 19.70 11.45
CA THR A 43 -5.56 19.55 10.47
C THR A 43 -4.33 19.19 11.27
N ALA A 44 -3.81 17.99 11.10
CA ALA A 44 -2.54 17.60 11.71
C ALA A 44 -1.47 18.59 11.24
N THR A 45 -0.92 19.38 12.16
CA THR A 45 0.19 20.29 11.87
C THR A 45 1.44 19.42 11.69
N ILE A 46 1.73 19.06 10.44
CA ILE A 46 2.96 18.35 10.05
C ILE A 46 4.15 19.21 10.46
N SER A 47 5.14 18.61 11.14
CA SER A 47 6.37 19.29 11.53
C SER A 47 7.12 19.73 10.26
N THR A 48 7.71 20.93 10.26
CA THR A 48 8.50 21.44 9.11
C THR A 48 9.56 20.43 8.65
N LYS A 49 10.11 19.67 9.60
CA LYS A 49 11.11 18.63 9.35
C LYS A 49 10.53 17.40 8.64
N GLU A 50 9.34 16.97 9.03
CA GLU A 50 8.64 15.87 8.38
C GLU A 50 8.35 16.22 6.92
N GLN A 51 7.83 17.43 6.65
CA GLN A 51 7.57 17.87 5.28
C GLN A 51 8.85 17.92 4.42
N GLU A 52 9.98 18.35 4.99
CA GLU A 52 11.27 18.34 4.30
C GLU A 52 11.67 16.91 3.89
N PHE A 53 11.51 15.94 4.80
CA PHE A 53 11.74 14.54 4.50
C PHE A 53 10.78 14.01 3.43
N MET A 54 9.49 14.35 3.48
CA MET A 54 8.51 13.96 2.47
C MET A 54 8.89 14.49 1.09
N ASN A 55 9.28 15.77 1.01
CA ASN A 55 9.70 16.40 -0.24
C ASN A 55 10.99 15.77 -0.82
N SER A 56 11.87 15.27 0.05
CA SER A 56 13.10 14.58 -0.36
C SER A 56 12.82 13.17 -0.93
N LEU A 57 11.79 12.48 -0.42
CA LEU A 57 11.37 11.16 -0.88
C LEU A 57 10.50 11.20 -2.13
N GLU A 58 9.92 12.35 -2.45
CA GLU A 58 8.98 12.51 -3.56
C GLU A 58 9.59 12.07 -4.90
N GLY A 59 9.01 11.02 -5.48
CA GLY A 59 9.42 10.43 -6.74
C GLY A 59 9.14 8.93 -6.81
N THR A 60 9.38 8.34 -7.98
CA THR A 60 9.42 6.90 -8.18
C THR A 60 10.85 6.42 -8.16
N TRP A 61 11.14 5.51 -7.24
CA TRP A 61 12.43 4.91 -7.03
C TRP A 61 12.37 3.46 -7.49
N SER A 62 13.32 3.02 -8.30
CA SER A 62 13.41 1.64 -8.77
C SER A 62 14.81 1.09 -8.59
N SER A 63 14.90 -0.19 -8.26
CA SER A 63 16.17 -0.90 -8.18
C SER A 63 16.89 -0.97 -9.52
N LYS A 64 18.19 -1.31 -9.48
CA LYS A 64 19.10 -1.37 -10.64
C LYS A 64 18.57 -2.14 -11.86
N SER A 65 17.71 -3.14 -11.70
CA SER A 65 17.15 -3.86 -12.86
C SER A 65 16.35 -2.94 -13.78
N HIS A 66 15.77 -1.85 -13.25
CA HIS A 66 15.02 -0.86 -14.01
C HIS A 66 13.91 -1.49 -14.88
N GLN A 67 13.31 -2.57 -14.38
CA GLN A 67 12.19 -3.27 -15.02
C GLN A 67 10.92 -3.24 -14.17
N VAL A 68 11.04 -3.01 -12.86
CA VAL A 68 9.92 -2.93 -11.94
C VAL A 68 9.61 -1.47 -11.69
N PHE A 69 8.40 -1.05 -12.02
CA PHE A 69 7.88 0.30 -11.78
C PHE A 69 6.49 0.18 -11.16
N THR A 70 6.14 1.13 -10.32
CA THR A 70 4.77 1.33 -9.86
C THR A 70 3.88 1.88 -10.99
N GLY A 71 2.57 1.85 -10.77
CA GLY A 71 1.52 2.39 -11.63
C GLY A 71 0.77 1.32 -12.42
N SER A 72 -0.02 1.79 -13.40
CA SER A 72 -0.86 0.94 -14.26
C SER A 72 -0.08 -0.09 -15.11
N GLY A 73 1.24 0.08 -15.25
CA GLY A 73 2.12 -0.90 -15.88
C GLY A 73 2.39 -2.15 -15.04
N PHE A 74 2.13 -2.09 -13.73
CA PHE A 74 2.39 -3.20 -12.79
C PHE A 74 1.10 -3.80 -12.21
N TYR A 75 0.10 -2.98 -11.92
CA TYR A 75 -1.20 -3.45 -11.44
C TYR A 75 -2.36 -2.80 -12.19
N ASP A 76 -3.32 -3.64 -12.59
CA ASP A 76 -4.59 -3.23 -13.18
C ASP A 76 -5.72 -3.38 -12.14
N PRO A 77 -6.24 -2.27 -11.59
CA PRO A 77 -7.31 -2.32 -10.59
C PRO A 77 -8.66 -2.79 -11.15
N VAL A 78 -8.85 -2.73 -12.48
CA VAL A 78 -10.13 -3.11 -13.10
C VAL A 78 -10.27 -4.62 -13.17
N ASP A 79 -9.26 -5.28 -13.73
CA ASP A 79 -9.22 -6.74 -13.89
C ASP A 79 -8.59 -7.44 -12.68
N GLU A 80 -8.23 -6.67 -11.63
CA GLU A 80 -7.47 -7.11 -10.45
C GLU A 80 -6.25 -7.95 -10.84
N LEU A 81 -5.43 -7.45 -11.77
CA LEU A 81 -4.35 -8.22 -12.39
C LEU A 81 -2.99 -7.59 -12.13
N ILE A 82 -2.02 -8.39 -11.68
CA ILE A 82 -0.61 -8.01 -11.62
C ILE A 82 0.06 -8.37 -12.94
N PHE A 83 0.80 -7.43 -13.52
CA PHE A 83 1.66 -7.67 -14.68
C PHE A 83 3.07 -8.04 -14.24
N GLU A 84 3.56 -9.18 -14.71
CA GLU A 84 4.88 -9.68 -14.34
C GLU A 84 5.97 -8.91 -15.11
N PRO A 85 6.90 -8.23 -14.42
CA PRO A 85 8.03 -7.58 -15.07
C PRO A 85 9.02 -8.59 -15.66
N SER A 86 9.84 -8.16 -16.61
CA SER A 86 10.82 -9.03 -17.27
C SER A 86 11.99 -9.46 -16.37
N LEU A 87 12.34 -8.64 -15.36
CA LEU A 87 13.40 -8.91 -14.39
C LEU A 87 12.94 -8.60 -12.97
N PRO A 88 13.44 -9.34 -11.96
CA PRO A 88 13.16 -9.05 -10.55
C PRO A 88 13.71 -7.69 -10.15
N GLY A 89 13.07 -7.09 -9.16
CA GLY A 89 13.38 -5.76 -8.67
C GLY A 89 12.34 -5.27 -7.68
N ILE A 90 12.59 -4.11 -7.12
CA ILE A 90 11.63 -3.42 -6.25
C ILE A 90 11.50 -1.97 -6.69
N SER A 91 10.32 -1.42 -6.51
CA SER A 91 10.03 -0.02 -6.75
C SER A 91 9.09 0.52 -5.67
N TYR A 92 9.36 1.76 -5.27
CA TYR A 92 8.49 2.54 -4.40
C TYR A 92 8.23 3.89 -5.04
N SER A 93 7.00 4.35 -4.95
CA SER A 93 6.61 5.72 -5.30
C SER A 93 6.09 6.43 -4.07
N PHE A 94 6.52 7.67 -3.88
CA PHE A 94 6.11 8.53 -2.79
C PHE A 94 5.63 9.87 -3.34
N THR A 95 4.48 10.34 -2.86
CA THR A 95 3.98 11.70 -3.11
C THR A 95 4.28 12.61 -1.94
N ALA A 96 4.46 13.90 -2.20
CA ALA A 96 4.59 14.90 -1.14
C ALA A 96 3.36 14.98 -0.21
N ASP A 97 2.21 14.49 -0.68
CA ASP A 97 0.93 14.45 0.05
C ASP A 97 0.81 13.26 1.02
N GLY A 98 1.83 12.39 1.12
CA GLY A 98 1.82 11.26 2.04
C GLY A 98 1.13 10.01 1.52
N HIS A 99 1.16 9.79 0.20
CA HIS A 99 0.73 8.53 -0.41
C HIS A 99 1.92 7.75 -0.96
N PHE A 100 1.84 6.43 -0.83
CA PHE A 100 2.85 5.54 -1.37
C PHE A 100 2.23 4.43 -2.22
N GLU A 101 3.04 3.93 -3.14
CA GLU A 101 2.79 2.67 -3.85
C GLU A 101 4.07 1.85 -3.87
N GLN A 102 3.93 0.53 -3.73
CA GLN A 102 5.03 -0.41 -3.84
C GLN A 102 4.75 -1.46 -4.91
N ALA A 103 5.80 -1.80 -5.64
CA ALA A 103 5.84 -2.86 -6.62
C ALA A 103 7.08 -3.72 -6.36
N LEU A 104 6.87 -4.96 -5.92
CA LEU A 104 7.95 -5.88 -5.58
C LEU A 104 7.87 -7.10 -6.49
N TYR A 105 8.99 -7.46 -7.13
CA TYR A 105 9.16 -8.75 -7.80
C TYR A 105 10.44 -9.41 -7.30
N ARG A 106 10.27 -10.45 -6.47
CA ARG A 106 11.37 -11.17 -5.82
C ARG A 106 11.36 -12.63 -6.25
N VAL A 107 12.55 -13.16 -6.55
CA VAL A 107 12.73 -14.55 -6.94
C VAL A 107 13.76 -15.19 -6.01
N THR A 108 13.40 -16.34 -5.44
CA THR A 108 14.27 -17.17 -4.61
C THR A 108 14.64 -18.42 -5.40
N SER A 109 15.93 -18.57 -5.70
CA SER A 109 16.46 -19.74 -6.41
C SER A 109 16.47 -20.99 -5.53
N ASN A 110 16.16 -22.15 -6.11
CA ASN A 110 16.31 -23.46 -5.45
C ASN A 110 17.53 -24.20 -6.03
N PRO A 111 18.68 -24.22 -5.34
CA PRO A 111 19.90 -24.85 -5.88
C PRO A 111 19.79 -26.38 -6.00
N LYS A 112 18.90 -27.03 -5.23
CA LYS A 112 18.68 -28.48 -5.33
C LYS A 112 17.81 -28.84 -6.54
N LYS A 113 16.86 -27.95 -6.89
CA LYS A 113 15.96 -28.12 -8.04
C LYS A 113 15.90 -26.80 -8.83
N PRO A 114 16.86 -26.56 -9.74
CA PRO A 114 16.91 -25.31 -10.51
C PRO A 114 15.66 -25.04 -11.36
N ALA A 115 14.92 -26.08 -11.73
CA ALA A 115 13.64 -25.97 -12.43
C ALA A 115 12.50 -25.40 -11.57
N CYS A 116 12.71 -25.23 -10.26
CA CYS A 116 11.69 -24.78 -9.33
C CYS A 116 12.10 -23.51 -8.55
N PRO A 117 12.27 -22.35 -9.21
CA PRO A 117 12.41 -21.08 -8.51
C PRO A 117 11.07 -20.64 -7.91
N ILE A 118 11.09 -20.04 -6.72
CA ILE A 118 9.90 -19.44 -6.11
C ILE A 118 9.88 -17.97 -6.46
N ALA A 119 8.78 -17.48 -7.03
CA ALA A 119 8.58 -16.09 -7.39
C ALA A 119 7.44 -15.49 -6.58
N VAL A 120 7.66 -14.30 -6.02
CA VAL A 120 6.65 -13.53 -5.30
C VAL A 120 6.60 -12.13 -5.91
N ILE A 121 5.42 -11.78 -6.41
CA ILE A 121 5.12 -10.45 -6.92
C ILE A 121 4.09 -9.81 -5.98
N THR A 122 4.36 -8.60 -5.51
CA THR A 122 3.51 -7.94 -4.52
C THR A 122 3.25 -6.50 -4.93
N PHE A 123 1.98 -6.13 -4.90
CA PHE A 123 1.47 -4.79 -5.08
C PHE A 123 0.80 -4.34 -3.79
N GLN A 124 1.15 -3.16 -3.27
CA GLN A 124 0.37 -2.47 -2.25
C GLN A 124 0.46 -0.96 -2.45
N HIS A 125 -0.52 -0.25 -1.94
CA HIS A 125 -0.54 1.22 -1.95
C HIS A 125 -1.33 1.71 -0.74
N GLY A 126 -1.15 2.97 -0.37
CA GLY A 126 -1.84 3.57 0.76
C GLY A 126 -1.23 4.90 1.17
N SER A 127 -1.26 5.18 2.47
CA SER A 127 -0.64 6.37 3.06
C SER A 127 0.68 6.02 3.72
N TYR A 128 1.59 6.98 3.77
CA TYR A 128 2.81 6.85 4.53
C TYR A 128 3.05 8.09 5.37
N GLU A 129 3.77 7.89 6.47
CA GLU A 129 4.21 8.96 7.35
C GLU A 129 5.72 8.84 7.56
N VAL A 130 6.37 9.98 7.71
CA VAL A 130 7.78 10.07 8.11
C VAL A 130 7.82 10.80 9.42
N LEU A 131 8.36 10.13 10.44
CA LEU A 131 8.49 10.70 11.77
C LEU A 131 9.70 11.65 11.83
N ASP A 132 9.72 12.56 12.80
CA ASP A 132 10.85 13.48 13.04
C ASP A 132 12.23 12.78 13.20
N ASN A 133 12.23 11.51 13.59
CA ASN A 133 13.44 10.67 13.69
C ASN A 133 13.84 10.00 12.37
N GLY A 134 13.18 10.32 11.25
CA GLY A 134 13.37 9.78 9.90
C GLY A 134 12.92 8.34 9.70
N THR A 135 12.21 7.75 10.66
CA THR A 135 11.52 6.47 10.46
C THR A 135 10.36 6.67 9.49
N VAL A 136 10.27 5.82 8.46
CA VAL A 136 9.20 5.83 7.45
C VAL A 136 8.26 4.67 7.73
N ILE A 137 6.96 4.94 7.86
CA ILE A 137 5.93 3.92 8.11
C ILE A 137 4.97 3.91 6.92
N LEU A 138 4.86 2.74 6.27
CA LEU A 138 3.98 2.50 5.14
C LEU A 138 2.70 1.82 5.62
N ASN A 139 1.57 2.50 5.49
CA ASN A 139 0.25 2.06 5.92
C ASN A 139 -0.64 1.74 4.69
N PRO A 140 -0.64 0.47 4.21
CA PRO A 140 -1.40 0.11 3.03
C PRO A 140 -2.92 0.11 3.27
N ILE A 141 -3.69 0.31 2.19
CA ILE A 141 -5.12 0.07 2.19
C ILE A 141 -5.36 -1.45 2.17
N GLU A 142 -5.91 -1.97 3.28
CA GLU A 142 -6.02 -3.41 3.55
C GLU A 142 -6.65 -4.23 2.43
N ILE A 143 -7.68 -3.69 1.77
CA ILE A 143 -8.46 -4.41 0.75
C ILE A 143 -7.83 -4.40 -0.65
N ASP A 144 -6.85 -3.54 -0.91
CA ASP A 144 -6.31 -3.29 -2.25
C ASP A 144 -5.02 -4.03 -2.55
N GLY A 145 -4.24 -4.40 -1.53
CA GLY A 145 -3.00 -5.11 -1.77
C GLY A 145 -3.21 -6.48 -2.41
N ARG A 146 -2.28 -6.86 -3.30
CA ARG A 146 -2.33 -8.09 -4.09
C ARG A 146 -0.98 -8.77 -4.08
N GLN A 147 -0.98 -10.10 -4.05
CA GLN A 147 0.22 -10.90 -4.11
C GLN A 147 0.00 -12.09 -5.05
N LEU A 148 0.96 -12.29 -5.95
CA LEU A 148 1.05 -13.43 -6.84
C LEU A 148 2.26 -14.25 -6.40
N VAL A 149 2.01 -15.51 -6.05
CA VAL A 149 3.06 -16.47 -5.66
C VAL A 149 3.06 -17.61 -6.66
N SER A 150 4.21 -17.82 -7.30
CA SER A 150 4.47 -18.98 -8.14
C SER A 150 5.48 -19.90 -7.45
N ASP A 151 5.09 -21.16 -7.30
CA ASP A 151 5.92 -22.24 -6.77
C ASP A 151 5.76 -23.48 -7.67
N PRO A 152 6.45 -23.51 -8.83
CA PRO A 152 6.30 -24.55 -9.86
C PRO A 152 6.47 -26.00 -9.37
N CYS A 153 7.13 -26.21 -8.22
CA CYS A 153 7.29 -27.54 -7.63
C CYS A 153 6.06 -28.00 -6.83
N ASN A 154 5.22 -27.08 -6.36
CA ASN A 154 4.08 -27.35 -5.48
C ASN A 154 2.73 -26.89 -6.06
N ASP A 155 2.73 -26.05 -7.10
CA ASP A 155 1.53 -25.40 -7.66
C ASP A 155 1.07 -25.97 -9.01
N ASN A 156 1.72 -27.04 -9.49
CA ASN A 156 1.48 -27.68 -10.79
C ASN A 156 1.50 -26.68 -11.97
N GLY A 157 2.31 -25.62 -11.88
CA GLY A 157 2.44 -24.59 -12.91
C GLY A 157 1.33 -23.53 -12.90
N THR A 158 0.49 -23.47 -11.86
CA THR A 158 -0.55 -22.46 -11.70
C THR A 158 -0.26 -21.57 -10.50
N SER A 159 0.14 -20.33 -10.75
CA SER A 159 0.43 -19.37 -9.67
C SER A 159 -0.83 -19.04 -8.86
N SER A 160 -0.63 -18.86 -7.55
CA SER A 160 -1.68 -18.45 -6.62
C SER A 160 -1.78 -16.94 -6.55
N TYR A 161 -3.01 -16.42 -6.55
CA TYR A 161 -3.29 -14.99 -6.46
C TYR A 161 -4.16 -14.68 -5.26
N THR A 162 -3.65 -13.86 -4.34
CA THR A 162 -4.28 -13.57 -3.03
C THR A 162 -4.24 -12.08 -2.71
N ARG A 163 -5.05 -11.66 -1.73
CA ARG A 163 -4.95 -10.33 -1.14
C ARG A 163 -3.77 -10.29 -0.18
N PHE A 164 -3.12 -9.14 -0.08
CA PHE A 164 -1.95 -8.96 0.76
C PHE A 164 -2.03 -7.64 1.54
N ASN A 165 -1.90 -7.72 2.86
CA ASN A 165 -1.87 -6.57 3.75
C ASN A 165 -0.66 -6.69 4.68
N SER A 166 0.22 -5.70 4.69
CA SER A 166 1.43 -5.69 5.50
C SER A 166 1.96 -4.27 5.64
N THR A 167 1.89 -3.75 6.86
CA THR A 167 2.55 -2.49 7.22
C THR A 167 4.06 -2.69 7.20
N THR A 168 4.77 -1.81 6.49
CA THR A 168 6.24 -1.87 6.40
C THR A 168 6.84 -0.67 7.11
N VAL A 169 7.87 -0.90 7.95
CA VAL A 169 8.57 0.14 8.69
C VAL A 169 10.03 0.16 8.27
N PHE A 170 10.48 1.31 7.77
CA PHE A 170 11.89 1.59 7.55
C PHE A 170 12.41 2.44 8.69
N LYS A 171 13.51 2.00 9.33
CA LYS A 171 14.09 2.71 10.48
C LYS A 171 14.64 4.08 10.12
N TRP A 172 15.21 4.17 8.93
CA TRP A 172 15.84 5.36 8.40
C TRP A 172 15.88 5.28 6.87
N PHE A 173 16.10 6.41 6.23
CA PHE A 173 16.38 6.50 4.80
C PHE A 173 17.41 7.58 4.52
N THR A 174 18.16 7.44 3.42
CA THR A 174 19.03 8.51 2.90
C THR A 174 18.74 8.72 1.42
N VAL A 175 18.74 9.98 1.00
CA VAL A 175 18.62 10.39 -0.41
C VAL A 175 19.87 11.16 -0.76
N GLU A 176 20.69 10.61 -1.67
CA GLU A 176 21.98 11.16 -2.02
C GLU A 176 22.21 11.08 -3.53
N LEU A 177 23.04 11.96 -4.08
CA LEU A 177 23.46 11.86 -5.48
C LEU A 177 24.52 10.76 -5.61
N ASN A 178 24.23 9.69 -6.34
CA ASN A 178 25.23 8.69 -6.64
C ASN A 178 26.27 9.29 -7.61
N THR A 179 27.51 9.48 -7.13
CA THR A 179 28.58 10.10 -7.92
C THR A 179 29.07 9.26 -9.09
N TYR A 180 28.84 7.95 -9.06
CA TYR A 180 29.20 7.03 -10.14
C TYR A 180 28.16 7.03 -11.27
N HIS A 181 26.88 7.07 -10.92
CA HIS A 181 25.77 7.02 -11.89
C HIS A 181 25.20 8.40 -12.27
N GLY A 182 25.44 9.44 -11.47
CA GLY A 182 24.92 10.79 -11.69
C GLY A 182 23.41 10.93 -11.47
N ILE A 183 22.79 9.98 -10.76
CA ILE A 183 21.34 9.91 -10.50
C ILE A 183 21.12 9.89 -8.99
N GLN A 184 20.00 10.45 -8.51
CA GLN A 184 19.65 10.35 -7.10
C GLN A 184 19.40 8.90 -6.71
N GLU A 185 19.96 8.51 -5.57
CA GLU A 185 19.87 7.20 -4.95
C GLU A 185 19.14 7.32 -3.61
N LEU A 186 18.15 6.47 -3.41
CA LEU A 186 17.43 6.27 -2.16
C LEU A 186 17.91 4.95 -1.55
N GLN A 187 18.48 5.06 -0.36
CA GLN A 187 18.86 3.92 0.48
C GLN A 187 17.88 3.82 1.65
N LEU A 188 17.11 2.74 1.69
CA LEU A 188 16.18 2.43 2.77
C LEU A 188 16.83 1.46 3.77
N TYR A 189 16.56 1.64 5.06
CA TYR A 189 17.04 0.74 6.13
C TYR A 189 15.85 0.00 6.76
N GLN A 190 15.93 -1.32 6.80
CA GLN A 190 14.90 -2.18 7.37
C GLN A 190 14.82 -2.04 8.90
N TYR A 191 13.89 -2.77 9.53
CA TYR A 191 13.66 -2.74 10.97
C TYR A 191 14.90 -3.13 11.81
N ASP A 192 15.79 -3.95 11.24
CA ASP A 192 17.02 -4.47 11.83
C ASP A 192 18.28 -3.67 11.46
N TRP A 193 18.10 -2.46 10.91
CA TRP A 193 19.16 -1.60 10.34
C TRP A 193 19.88 -2.17 9.12
N SER A 194 19.44 -3.31 8.58
CA SER A 194 19.99 -3.80 7.32
C SER A 194 19.57 -2.90 6.17
N ALA A 195 20.53 -2.55 5.31
CA ALA A 195 20.27 -1.79 4.11
C ALA A 195 19.49 -2.65 3.10
N LEU A 196 18.38 -2.11 2.56
CA LEU A 196 17.76 -2.66 1.37
C LEU A 196 18.67 -2.45 0.15
N GLN A 197 18.36 -3.12 -0.96
CA GLN A 197 19.03 -2.79 -2.22
C GLN A 197 18.81 -1.31 -2.58
N PRO A 198 19.82 -0.62 -3.13
CA PRO A 198 19.71 0.78 -3.47
C PRO A 198 18.68 1.00 -4.58
N LEU A 199 17.96 2.10 -4.49
CA LEU A 199 16.94 2.51 -5.44
C LEU A 199 17.35 3.79 -6.13
N TYR A 200 17.10 3.90 -7.42
CA TYR A 200 17.44 5.08 -8.20
C TYR A 200 16.18 5.82 -8.62
N LEU A 201 16.22 7.15 -8.61
CA LEU A 201 15.12 7.99 -9.04
C LEU A 201 14.86 7.80 -10.54
N VAL A 202 13.63 7.45 -10.90
CA VAL A 202 13.22 7.21 -12.30
C VAL A 202 12.19 8.24 -12.76
N TYR A 203 11.21 8.57 -11.92
CA TYR A 203 10.17 9.54 -12.26
C TYR A 203 10.00 10.59 -11.17
N LYS A 204 9.81 11.84 -11.59
CA LYS A 204 9.39 12.97 -10.77
C LYS A 204 8.55 13.89 -11.68
N PRO A 205 7.20 13.97 -11.53
CA PRO A 205 6.37 13.45 -10.44
C PRO A 205 6.29 11.90 -10.37
N PRO A 206 5.88 11.32 -9.23
CA PRO A 206 5.81 9.88 -9.04
C PRO A 206 4.77 9.21 -9.95
N LEU A 207 5.12 8.06 -10.49
CA LEU A 207 4.27 7.17 -11.27
C LEU A 207 3.54 6.17 -10.35
N MET A 208 2.26 6.41 -10.07
CA MET A 208 1.44 5.52 -9.23
C MET A 208 -0.03 5.52 -9.68
N LEU A 209 -0.79 4.52 -9.23
CA LEU A 209 -2.23 4.48 -9.34
C LEU A 209 -2.87 5.55 -8.44
N PRO A 210 -4.14 5.90 -8.64
CA PRO A 210 -4.74 6.96 -7.85
C PRO A 210 -4.87 6.56 -6.39
N THR A 211 -4.68 7.53 -5.49
CA THR A 211 -4.45 7.36 -4.05
C THR A 211 -5.72 7.07 -3.23
N ILE A 212 -6.75 6.51 -3.86
CA ILE A 212 -7.99 6.13 -3.23
C ILE A 212 -8.17 4.62 -3.26
N THR A 213 -9.11 4.11 -2.48
CA THR A 213 -9.48 2.70 -2.52
C THR A 213 -9.85 2.23 -3.93
N LEU A 214 -9.09 1.27 -4.46
CA LEU A 214 -9.21 0.77 -5.84
C LEU A 214 -10.30 -0.30 -5.97
N ASN A 215 -10.39 -1.22 -5.00
CA ASN A 215 -11.25 -2.41 -5.05
C ASN A 215 -12.13 -2.52 -3.79
N PRO A 216 -13.15 -1.64 -3.61
CA PRO A 216 -14.03 -1.68 -2.45
C PRO A 216 -14.79 -3.00 -2.38
N VAL A 217 -14.77 -3.64 -1.20
CA VAL A 217 -15.63 -4.80 -0.93
C VAL A 217 -17.01 -4.24 -0.58
N SER A 218 -18.03 -4.60 -1.36
CA SER A 218 -19.41 -4.35 -0.95
C SER A 218 -19.67 -5.16 0.31
N GLU A 219 -19.68 -4.51 1.48
CA GLU A 219 -20.26 -5.10 2.67
C GLU A 219 -21.68 -5.54 2.34
N GLY A 220 -22.03 -6.75 2.78
CA GLY A 220 -23.21 -7.47 2.31
C GLY A 220 -24.48 -6.63 2.30
N THR A 221 -25.30 -6.89 1.28
CA THR A 221 -26.71 -6.52 1.15
C THR A 221 -27.43 -6.55 2.51
N GLN A 222 -27.46 -5.41 3.20
CA GLN A 222 -28.64 -5.02 3.94
C GLN A 222 -29.52 -4.29 2.94
N SER A 223 -30.70 -4.86 2.70
CA SER A 223 -31.78 -4.26 1.98
C SER A 223 -32.16 -2.93 2.63
N VAL A 224 -31.49 -1.85 2.25
CA VAL A 224 -32.03 -0.52 2.42
C VAL A 224 -32.73 -0.17 1.12
N THR A 225 -34.05 -0.39 1.12
CA THR A 225 -34.97 0.22 0.17
C THR A 225 -34.76 1.74 0.23
N VAL A 226 -33.90 2.28 -0.64
CA VAL A 226 -33.86 3.71 -0.90
C VAL A 226 -34.24 3.93 -2.35
N SER A 227 -35.44 4.45 -2.47
CA SER A 227 -36.08 5.00 -3.65
C SER A 227 -35.12 5.79 -4.54
N SER A 228 -35.24 5.49 -5.83
CA SER A 228 -34.75 6.19 -7.00
C SER A 228 -34.66 7.72 -6.83
N LYS A 229 -33.49 8.23 -6.45
CA LYS A 229 -33.07 9.60 -6.74
C LYS A 229 -31.59 9.62 -7.14
N LYS A 230 -31.40 9.64 -8.45
CA LYS A 230 -30.28 10.18 -9.24
C LYS A 230 -29.29 11.00 -8.40
N LYS A 231 -28.23 10.36 -7.91
CA LYS A 231 -26.99 11.03 -7.49
C LYS A 231 -25.83 10.27 -8.08
N LYS A 232 -25.32 10.80 -9.19
CA LYS A 232 -24.04 10.48 -9.80
C LYS A 232 -22.97 10.72 -8.73
N ARG A 233 -22.58 9.66 -8.01
CA ARG A 233 -21.43 9.63 -7.11
C ARG A 233 -20.44 8.66 -7.74
N ASP A 234 -19.23 9.13 -7.93
CA ASP A 234 -18.23 8.59 -8.81
C ASP A 234 -17.89 7.14 -8.46
N SER A 235 -18.30 6.21 -9.33
CA SER A 235 -17.89 4.81 -9.28
C SER A 235 -16.57 4.69 -10.04
N PHE A 236 -15.52 4.54 -9.25
CA PHE A 236 -14.13 4.68 -9.61
C PHE A 236 -13.62 3.53 -10.51
N ILE A 237 -13.01 3.93 -11.63
CA ILE A 237 -12.21 3.23 -12.67
C ILE A 237 -12.76 1.93 -13.31
N GLY A 238 -13.37 0.99 -12.59
CA GLY A 238 -13.76 -0.32 -13.15
C GLY A 238 -15.20 -0.43 -13.68
N ASN A 239 -16.14 0.31 -13.10
CA ASN A 239 -17.58 0.03 -13.29
C ASN A 239 -18.27 0.87 -14.38
N ASN A 240 -17.56 1.82 -15.01
CA ASN A 240 -18.08 2.63 -16.12
C ASN A 240 -17.63 2.12 -17.51
N LEU A 241 -17.00 0.95 -17.59
CA LEU A 241 -16.56 0.38 -18.87
C LEU A 241 -17.74 -0.26 -19.62
N ASN A 242 -17.83 0.02 -20.92
CA ASN A 242 -18.79 -0.65 -21.79
C ASN A 242 -18.44 -2.15 -21.89
N VAL A 243 -19.42 -3.01 -22.14
CA VAL A 243 -19.24 -4.47 -22.34
C VAL A 243 -18.14 -4.74 -23.37
N ARG A 244 -18.10 -3.98 -24.46
CA ARG A 244 -17.05 -4.10 -25.50
C ARG A 244 -15.65 -3.86 -24.95
N GLU A 245 -15.48 -2.83 -24.11
CA GLU A 245 -14.19 -2.48 -23.51
C GLU A 245 -13.75 -3.54 -22.51
N ARG A 246 -14.68 -4.02 -21.68
CA ARG A 246 -14.43 -5.12 -20.74
C ARG A 246 -13.95 -6.38 -21.47
N VAL A 247 -14.65 -6.78 -22.53
CA VAL A 247 -14.25 -7.96 -23.33
C VAL A 247 -12.89 -7.74 -23.97
N ARG A 248 -12.63 -6.56 -24.53
CA ARG A 248 -11.32 -6.23 -25.13
C ARG A 248 -10.19 -6.35 -24.11
N ARG A 249 -10.33 -5.72 -22.94
CA ARG A 249 -9.34 -5.78 -21.85
C ARG A 249 -9.11 -7.20 -21.38
N TYR A 250 -10.19 -7.95 -21.15
CA TYR A 250 -10.12 -9.35 -20.78
C TYR A 250 -9.30 -10.17 -21.79
N LEU A 251 -9.51 -9.97 -23.09
CA LEU A 251 -8.73 -10.65 -24.14
C LEU A 251 -7.25 -10.24 -24.16
N GLU A 252 -6.96 -8.95 -23.95
CA GLU A 252 -5.59 -8.44 -23.85
C GLU A 252 -4.86 -8.99 -22.61
N ASN A 253 -5.59 -9.21 -21.51
CA ASN A 253 -5.06 -9.66 -20.23
C ASN A 253 -4.98 -11.18 -20.08
N LYS A 254 -5.77 -11.95 -20.86
CA LYS A 254 -5.83 -13.43 -20.81
C LYS A 254 -4.47 -14.12 -20.95
N HIS A 255 -3.54 -13.53 -21.70
CA HIS A 255 -2.23 -14.12 -21.97
C HIS A 255 -1.11 -13.65 -21.03
N LYS A 256 -1.41 -12.70 -20.14
CA LYS A 256 -0.38 -12.07 -19.29
C LYS A 256 -0.12 -12.81 -17.99
N THR A 257 -1.08 -13.59 -17.48
CA THR A 257 -0.87 -14.42 -16.29
C THR A 257 -1.61 -15.76 -16.41
N ASN A 258 -1.04 -16.80 -15.82
CA ASN A 258 -1.70 -18.09 -15.60
C ASN A 258 -2.30 -18.20 -14.19
N ALA A 259 -2.31 -17.11 -13.43
CA ALA A 259 -2.66 -17.11 -12.03
C ALA A 259 -4.17 -17.34 -11.83
N LYS A 260 -4.53 -18.16 -10.83
CA LYS A 260 -5.92 -18.34 -10.42
C LYS A 260 -6.14 -17.68 -9.06
N LYS A 261 -7.20 -16.87 -8.96
CA LYS A 261 -7.69 -16.40 -7.67
C LYS A 261 -8.15 -17.63 -6.89
N LEU A 262 -7.57 -17.83 -5.71
CA LEU A 262 -8.04 -18.86 -4.78
C LEU A 262 -9.37 -18.36 -4.20
N ILE A 263 -10.45 -18.58 -4.94
CA ILE A 263 -11.80 -18.35 -4.43
C ILE A 263 -12.03 -19.45 -3.40
N ASN A 264 -12.25 -19.06 -2.15
CA ASN A 264 -12.77 -19.97 -1.14
C ASN A 264 -14.18 -20.38 -1.63
N LYS A 265 -14.24 -21.49 -2.36
CA LYS A 265 -15.50 -22.02 -2.85
C LYS A 265 -16.25 -22.50 -1.62
N ASN A 266 -17.21 -21.72 -1.16
CA ASN A 266 -18.26 -22.28 -0.32
C ASN A 266 -18.89 -23.41 -1.15
N GLU A 267 -18.72 -24.66 -0.71
CA GLU A 267 -19.04 -25.89 -1.46
C GLU A 267 -20.49 -25.96 -1.97
N LEU A 268 -21.37 -25.12 -1.44
CA LEU A 268 -22.80 -25.11 -1.77
C LEU A 268 -23.12 -24.61 -3.20
N PHE A 269 -22.19 -23.94 -3.88
CA PHE A 269 -22.42 -23.41 -5.23
C PHE A 269 -21.25 -23.66 -6.19
N ASP A 270 -20.63 -24.84 -6.13
CA ASP A 270 -19.68 -25.23 -7.20
C ASP A 270 -20.44 -25.45 -8.51
N SER A 271 -20.08 -24.68 -9.55
CA SER A 271 -20.74 -24.70 -10.86
C SER A 271 -20.75 -26.10 -11.48
N SER A 272 -19.73 -26.91 -11.21
CA SER A 272 -19.65 -28.30 -11.69
C SER A 272 -20.74 -29.17 -11.06
N TYR A 273 -21.03 -28.99 -9.78
CA TYR A 273 -22.02 -29.78 -9.04
C TYR A 273 -23.45 -29.39 -9.46
N LEU A 274 -23.72 -28.10 -9.63
CA LEU A 274 -25.00 -27.60 -10.12
C LEU A 274 -25.32 -28.08 -11.56
N TRP A 275 -24.31 -28.16 -12.43
CA TRP A 275 -24.50 -28.67 -13.80
C TRP A 275 -24.90 -30.16 -13.81
N TRP A 276 -24.28 -30.97 -12.95
CA TRP A 276 -24.63 -32.38 -12.80
C TRP A 276 -26.00 -32.58 -12.16
N ILE A 277 -26.37 -31.78 -11.14
CA ILE A 277 -27.72 -31.80 -10.56
C ILE A 277 -28.77 -31.43 -11.62
N ALA A 278 -28.54 -30.37 -12.39
CA ALA A 278 -29.47 -29.96 -13.43
C ALA A 278 -29.65 -31.07 -14.48
N SER A 279 -28.55 -31.71 -14.90
CA SER A 279 -28.60 -32.84 -15.83
C SER A 279 -29.38 -34.03 -15.25
N LEU A 280 -29.20 -34.35 -13.96
CA LEU A 280 -29.94 -35.40 -13.28
C LEU A 280 -31.45 -35.08 -13.21
N CYS A 281 -31.82 -33.86 -12.85
CA CYS A 281 -33.23 -33.43 -12.81
C CYS A 281 -33.91 -33.53 -14.17
N ILE A 282 -33.21 -33.19 -15.26
CA ILE A 282 -33.73 -33.32 -16.62
C ILE A 282 -33.94 -34.80 -16.98
N CYS A 283 -32.97 -35.67 -16.66
CA CYS A 283 -33.09 -37.11 -16.90
C CYS A 283 -34.25 -37.72 -16.11
N VAL A 284 -34.36 -37.43 -14.81
CA VAL A 284 -35.43 -37.93 -13.96
C VAL A 284 -36.80 -37.42 -14.42
N GLY A 285 -36.91 -36.13 -14.75
CA GLY A 285 -38.14 -35.56 -15.30
C GLY A 285 -38.57 -36.22 -16.62
N SER A 286 -37.61 -36.54 -17.49
CA SER A 286 -37.87 -37.22 -18.76
C SER A 286 -38.37 -38.66 -18.55
N VAL A 287 -37.77 -39.39 -17.60
CA VAL A 287 -38.20 -40.75 -17.25
C VAL A 287 -39.61 -40.74 -16.63
N LEU A 288 -39.88 -39.81 -15.72
CA LEU A 288 -41.20 -39.67 -15.11
C LEU A 288 -42.28 -39.33 -16.15
N PHE A 289 -41.99 -38.44 -17.10
CA PHE A 289 -42.91 -38.08 -18.18
C PHE A 289 -43.22 -39.25 -19.12
N LEU A 290 -42.24 -40.12 -19.40
CA LEU A 290 -42.45 -41.31 -20.23
C LEU A 290 -43.14 -42.47 -19.48
N SER A 291 -43.16 -42.43 -18.14
CA SER A 291 -43.81 -43.43 -17.29
C SER A 291 -45.25 -43.08 -16.91
N ALA A 292 -45.69 -41.86 -17.21
CA ALA A 292 -47.05 -41.35 -17.01
C ALA A 292 -47.85 -41.43 -18.31
#